data_AF-A0A225DBT5-F1
#
_entry.id   AF-A0A225DBT5-F1
#
_cell.length_a   1.000
_cell.length_b   1.000
_cell.length_c   1.000
_cell.angle_alpha   90.00
_cell.angle_beta   90.00
_cell.angle_gamma   90.00
#
_symmetry.space_group_name_H-M   'P 1'
#
loop_
_entity.id
_entity.type
_entity.pdbx_description
1 polymer ?
#
loop_
_entity_poly.entity_id
_entity_poly.type
_entity_poly.pdbx_seq_one_letter_code
_entity_poly.pdbx_strand_id
1 'polypeptide(L)'
;MATTFTVTIRLQCWKEHHCVGCGTAFRYLFAREVKGTGGAARTAERSAHTRAARVITKGTDPHPCPTCGRFQPEMIARPLAARHAWTSAAGALAVLAVVVLGGTHASAWLTYSAAGLAAAVVTAVATLVHITFARRNPNADLVGNRARAAHELNAGVVQIVKSGDADRADKNPPRKPFAKGHLLAAGLGFLAAVVLAAPFITKGAAGWPSNSGVPEVVGSGEQIVVYFDDSVDALKGHWRGQAKAEVAADEGPGCWVRSSAHRRGMKIGGIRSRSAKPGRPAGRRSGLH
;
A
#
# COMPACT_ATOMS: atom_id res chain seq x y z
N MET A 1 35.40 17.40 8.75
CA MET A 1 33.99 17.81 8.96
C MET A 1 33.61 18.77 7.83
N ALA A 2 32.51 18.55 7.12
CA ALA A 2 32.11 19.42 6.02
C ALA A 2 31.30 20.62 6.56
N THR A 3 31.73 21.85 6.26
CA THR A 3 31.01 23.07 6.64
C THR A 3 29.70 23.17 5.84
N THR A 4 28.57 23.34 6.52
CA THR A 4 27.26 23.55 5.88
C THR A 4 26.78 24.97 6.13
N PHE A 5 26.52 25.71 5.05
CA PHE A 5 25.96 27.06 5.10
C PHE A 5 24.44 27.00 4.97
N THR A 6 23.74 27.85 5.72
CA THR A 6 22.28 28.02 5.63
C THR A 6 21.96 29.50 5.41
N VAL A 7 21.21 29.80 4.35
CA VAL A 7 20.69 31.14 4.05
C VAL A 7 19.18 31.13 4.25
N THR A 8 18.67 32.15 4.92
CA THR A 8 17.24 32.31 5.23
C THR A 8 16.71 33.56 4.54
N ILE A 9 15.67 33.42 3.73
CA ILE A 9 14.97 34.53 3.05
C ILE A 9 13.58 34.65 3.66
N ARG A 10 13.22 35.86 4.10
CA ARG A 10 11.86 36.21 4.54
C ARG A 10 11.11 36.84 3.38
N LEU A 11 9.98 36.24 3.02
CA LEU A 11 9.16 36.64 1.89
C LEU A 11 7.85 37.23 2.40
N GLN A 12 7.44 38.36 1.83
CA GLN A 12 6.13 38.96 2.02
C GLN A 12 5.65 39.49 0.68
N CYS A 13 4.49 39.02 0.22
CA CYS A 13 3.83 39.56 -0.97
C CYS A 13 2.31 39.43 -0.86
N TRP A 14 1.59 40.26 -1.61
CA TRP A 14 0.15 40.09 -1.78
C TRP A 14 -0.13 39.10 -2.91
N LYS A 15 -0.97 38.10 -2.65
CA LYS A 15 -1.44 37.16 -3.67
C LYS A 15 -2.89 37.44 -3.99
N GLU A 16 -3.15 37.84 -5.23
CA GLU A 16 -4.48 38.13 -5.74
C GLU A 16 -5.10 36.88 -6.37
N HIS A 17 -6.39 36.69 -6.13
CA HIS A 17 -7.21 35.60 -6.64
C HIS A 17 -8.55 36.13 -7.13
N HIS A 18 -9.08 35.52 -8.19
CA HIS A 18 -10.42 35.79 -8.69
C HIS A 18 -11.35 34.64 -8.32
N CYS A 19 -12.44 34.97 -7.64
CA CYS A 19 -13.42 33.98 -7.23
C CYS A 19 -14.15 33.39 -8.44
N VAL A 20 -14.02 32.08 -8.67
CA VAL A 20 -14.73 31.39 -9.75
C VAL A 20 -16.26 31.35 -9.55
N GLY A 21 -16.74 31.60 -8.32
CA GLY A 21 -18.17 31.62 -7.99
C GLY A 21 -18.84 32.96 -8.26
N CYS A 22 -18.34 34.03 -7.62
CA CYS A 22 -18.95 35.37 -7.66
C CYS A 22 -18.18 36.40 -8.51
N GLY A 23 -16.94 36.11 -8.91
CA GLY A 23 -16.08 37.05 -9.64
C GLY A 23 -15.32 38.05 -8.77
N THR A 24 -15.45 38.03 -7.44
CA THR A 24 -14.69 38.90 -6.54
C THR A 24 -13.19 38.70 -6.73
N ALA A 25 -12.46 39.80 -6.98
CA ALA A 25 -11.01 39.83 -6.89
C ALA A 25 -10.63 40.17 -5.45
N PHE A 26 -9.86 39.31 -4.80
CA PHE A 26 -9.39 39.50 -3.44
C PHE A 26 -7.93 39.10 -3.33
N ARG A 27 -7.22 39.71 -2.40
CA ARG A 27 -5.80 39.40 -2.15
C ARG A 27 -5.55 39.15 -0.68
N TYR A 28 -4.54 38.35 -0.37
CA TYR A 28 -4.13 38.09 1.02
C TYR A 28 -2.62 38.23 1.17
N LEU A 29 -2.17 38.54 2.39
CA LEU A 29 -0.76 38.67 2.69
C LEU A 29 -0.12 37.28 2.80
N PHE A 30 0.69 36.92 1.82
CA PHE A 30 1.47 35.69 1.81
C PHE A 30 2.85 35.95 2.41
N ALA A 31 3.06 35.47 3.64
CA ALA A 31 4.33 35.58 4.35
C ALA A 31 4.96 34.20 4.60
N ARG A 32 6.22 33.99 4.23
CA ARG A 32 6.95 32.73 4.45
C ARG A 32 8.43 32.95 4.73
N GLU A 33 9.01 32.11 5.58
CA GLU A 33 10.46 31.99 5.73
C GLU A 33 10.95 30.79 4.91
N VAL A 34 11.96 31.00 4.06
CA VAL A 34 12.50 29.98 3.18
C VAL A 34 13.99 29.80 3.45
N LYS A 35 14.40 28.56 3.72
CA LYS A 35 15.80 28.20 3.97
C LYS A 35 16.40 27.42 2.81
N GLY A 36 17.60 27.83 2.39
CA GLY A 36 18.47 27.11 1.46
C GLY A 36 19.74 26.70 2.16
N THR A 37 20.19 25.47 1.90
CA THR A 37 21.43 24.92 2.47
C THR A 37 22.41 24.50 1.36
N GLY A 38 23.71 24.51 1.67
CA GLY A 38 24.75 24.07 0.74
C GLY A 38 26.14 24.03 1.38
N GLY A 39 27.07 23.28 0.78
CA GLY A 39 28.46 23.20 1.24
C GLY A 39 29.30 24.47 1.03
N ALA A 40 28.75 25.45 0.32
CA ALA A 40 29.34 26.77 0.13
C ALA A 40 28.25 27.85 0.25
N ALA A 41 28.61 29.05 0.71
CA ALA A 41 27.68 30.15 0.91
C ALA A 41 26.87 30.50 -0.35
N ARG A 42 27.53 30.64 -1.51
CA ARG A 42 26.86 30.91 -2.80
C ARG A 42 25.88 29.81 -3.21
N THR A 43 26.16 28.55 -2.87
CA THR A 43 25.27 27.42 -3.15
C THR A 43 24.04 27.46 -2.25
N ALA A 44 24.22 27.75 -0.96
CA ALA A 44 23.12 27.92 -0.02
C ALA A 44 22.19 29.08 -0.42
N GLU A 45 22.77 30.20 -0.85
CA GLU A 45 22.07 31.37 -1.38
C GLU A 45 21.25 31.03 -2.64
N ARG A 46 21.88 30.43 -3.65
CA ARG A 46 21.18 30.00 -4.88
C ARG A 46 20.03 29.03 -4.58
N SER A 47 20.26 28.09 -3.65
CA SER A 47 19.24 27.17 -3.16
C SER A 47 18.08 27.92 -2.48
N ALA A 48 18.37 28.92 -1.65
CA ALA A 48 17.37 29.74 -0.98
C ALA A 48 16.54 30.54 -2.00
N HIS A 49 17.18 31.22 -2.98
CA HIS A 49 16.47 31.96 -4.03
C HIS A 49 15.59 31.06 -4.91
N THR A 50 16.10 29.90 -5.33
CA THR A 50 15.33 28.95 -6.15
C THR A 50 14.10 28.44 -5.39
N ARG A 51 14.25 28.15 -4.09
CA ARG A 51 13.14 27.75 -3.22
C ARG A 51 12.17 28.90 -2.99
N ALA A 52 12.67 30.12 -2.77
CA ALA A 52 11.86 31.30 -2.57
C ALA A 52 10.96 31.59 -3.78
N ALA A 53 11.54 31.60 -4.98
CA ALA A 53 10.79 31.74 -6.24
C ALA A 53 9.70 30.65 -6.35
N ARG A 54 10.03 29.39 -6.09
CA ARG A 54 9.07 28.28 -6.11
C ARG A 54 7.94 28.46 -5.09
N VAL A 55 8.25 28.92 -3.87
CA VAL A 55 7.27 29.14 -2.79
C VAL A 55 6.33 30.29 -3.14
N ILE A 56 6.84 31.37 -3.74
CA ILE A 56 5.99 32.47 -4.23
C ILE A 56 5.07 31.97 -5.34
N THR A 57 5.58 31.25 -6.34
CA THR A 57 4.77 30.81 -7.49
C THR A 57 3.78 29.71 -7.14
N LYS A 58 4.17 28.71 -6.35
CA LYS A 58 3.36 27.48 -6.11
C LYS A 58 2.74 27.40 -4.72
N GLY A 59 3.17 28.23 -3.77
CA GLY A 59 2.57 28.27 -2.44
C GLY A 59 1.21 28.94 -2.52
N THR A 60 0.24 28.41 -1.81
CA THR A 60 -1.10 28.99 -1.68
C THR A 60 -1.58 28.77 -0.26
N ASP A 61 -2.25 29.77 0.30
CA ASP A 61 -2.83 29.69 1.64
C ASP A 61 -4.35 29.68 1.48
N PRO A 62 -5.07 28.72 2.09
CA PRO A 62 -6.49 28.59 1.87
C PRO A 62 -7.25 29.70 2.61
N HIS A 63 -7.75 30.66 1.84
CA HIS A 63 -8.62 31.74 2.28
C HIS A 63 -9.97 31.65 1.56
N PRO A 64 -11.10 31.65 2.29
CA PRO A 64 -12.41 31.69 1.64
C PRO A 64 -12.63 33.06 0.98
N CYS A 65 -13.36 33.08 -0.14
CA CYS A 65 -13.74 34.32 -0.78
C CYS A 65 -14.58 35.19 0.18
N PRO A 66 -14.24 36.48 0.38
CA PRO A 66 -14.94 37.35 1.32
C PRO A 66 -16.41 37.61 0.96
N THR A 67 -16.75 37.53 -0.32
CA THR A 67 -18.13 37.81 -0.78
C THR A 67 -19.04 36.59 -0.66
N CYS A 68 -18.60 35.41 -1.09
CA CYS A 68 -19.46 34.22 -1.17
C CYS A 68 -19.02 33.02 -0.31
N GLY A 69 -17.87 33.10 0.38
CA GLY A 69 -17.37 32.04 1.25
C GLY A 69 -16.73 30.85 0.53
N ARG A 70 -16.46 30.93 -0.77
CA ARG A 70 -15.86 29.81 -1.51
C ARG A 70 -14.34 29.80 -1.43
N PHE A 71 -13.78 28.67 -1.07
CA PHE A 71 -12.39 28.34 -1.36
C PHE A 71 -12.20 28.09 -2.85
N GLN A 72 -11.13 28.66 -3.40
CA GLN A 72 -10.81 28.53 -4.81
C GLN A 72 -10.12 27.19 -5.10
N PRO A 73 -10.34 26.56 -6.28
CA PRO A 73 -9.78 25.26 -6.62
C PRO A 73 -8.26 25.18 -6.42
N GLU A 74 -7.51 26.20 -6.82
CA GLU A 74 -6.04 26.27 -6.71
C GLU A 74 -5.54 26.34 -5.26
N MET A 75 -6.36 26.80 -4.32
CA MET A 75 -6.04 26.86 -2.89
C MET A 75 -6.22 25.49 -2.20
N ILE A 76 -7.14 24.66 -2.70
CA ILE A 76 -7.52 23.39 -2.06
C ILE A 76 -6.98 22.16 -2.80
N ALA A 77 -6.73 22.26 -4.12
CA ALA A 77 -6.34 21.13 -4.94
C ALA A 77 -5.03 20.50 -4.49
N ARG A 78 -4.02 21.31 -4.15
CA ARG A 78 -2.70 20.81 -3.74
C ARG A 78 -2.73 20.10 -2.38
N PRO A 79 -3.31 20.66 -1.30
CA PRO A 79 -3.47 19.94 -0.04
C PRO A 79 -4.29 18.65 -0.18
N LEU A 80 -5.38 18.67 -0.97
CA LEU A 80 -6.19 17.47 -1.21
C LEU A 80 -5.42 16.40 -1.98
N ALA A 81 -4.74 16.79 -3.07
CA ALA A 81 -3.90 15.87 -3.85
C ALA A 81 -2.78 15.26 -3.00
N ALA A 82 -2.16 16.04 -2.11
CA ALA A 82 -1.14 15.54 -1.19
C ALA A 82 -1.71 14.50 -0.21
N ARG A 83 -2.93 14.71 0.31
CA ARG A 83 -3.61 13.72 1.16
C ARG A 83 -3.91 12.43 0.40
N HIS A 84 -4.45 12.53 -0.82
CA HIS A 84 -4.69 11.36 -1.66
C HIS A 84 -3.39 10.59 -1.93
N ALA A 85 -2.34 11.29 -2.39
CA ALA A 85 -1.05 10.67 -2.66
C ALA A 85 -0.45 10.00 -1.42
N TRP A 86 -0.48 10.68 -0.27
CA TRP A 86 0.04 10.14 0.98
C TRP A 86 -0.74 8.90 1.44
N THR A 87 -2.07 8.93 1.42
CA THR A 87 -2.88 7.75 1.79
C THR A 87 -2.65 6.56 0.87
N SER A 88 -2.57 6.79 -0.44
CA SER A 88 -2.30 5.74 -1.41
C SER A 88 -0.90 5.15 -1.21
N ALA A 89 0.11 5.99 -0.99
CA ALA A 89 1.48 5.53 -0.74
C ALA A 89 1.60 4.76 0.59
N ALA A 90 1.01 5.28 1.67
CA ALA A 90 1.04 4.62 2.97
C ALA A 90 0.32 3.27 2.94
N GLY A 91 -0.85 3.20 2.29
CA GLY A 91 -1.58 1.94 2.09
C GLY A 91 -0.77 0.92 1.28
N ALA A 92 -0.17 1.33 0.17
CA ALA A 92 0.65 0.45 -0.67
C ALA A 92 1.89 -0.07 0.08
N LEU A 93 2.58 0.79 0.83
CA LEU A 93 3.73 0.38 1.65
C LEU A 93 3.34 -0.57 2.77
N ALA A 94 2.18 -0.36 3.41
CA ALA A 94 1.68 -1.25 4.45
C ALA A 94 1.32 -2.64 3.88
N VAL A 95 0.66 -2.70 2.72
CA VAL A 95 0.38 -3.96 2.02
C VAL A 95 1.69 -4.67 1.65
N LEU A 96 2.65 -3.95 1.08
CA LEU A 96 3.96 -4.50 0.74
C LEU A 96 4.67 -5.08 1.98
N ALA A 97 4.65 -4.36 3.10
CA ALA A 97 5.26 -4.83 4.35
C ALA A 97 4.61 -6.14 4.83
N VAL A 98 3.27 -6.23 4.82
CA VAL A 98 2.54 -7.45 5.22
C VAL A 98 2.89 -8.62 4.30
N VAL A 99 2.93 -8.39 2.98
CA VAL A 99 3.27 -9.44 1.99
C VAL A 99 4.71 -9.91 2.16
N VAL A 100 5.66 -9.00 2.36
CA VAL A 100 7.07 -9.35 2.58
C VAL A 100 7.25 -10.13 3.89
N LEU A 101 6.63 -9.69 4.98
CA LEU A 101 6.70 -10.38 6.27
C LEU A 101 6.10 -11.79 6.18
N GLY A 102 4.96 -11.95 5.50
CA GLY A 102 4.33 -13.25 5.28
C GLY A 102 5.13 -14.16 4.36
N GLY A 103 5.67 -13.63 3.26
CA GLY A 103 6.42 -14.41 2.27
C GLY A 103 7.84 -14.79 2.70
N THR A 104 8.45 -14.03 3.62
CA THR A 104 9.78 -14.36 4.18
C THR A 104 9.71 -15.24 5.40
N HIS A 105 8.51 -15.53 5.92
CA HIS A 105 8.32 -16.22 7.21
C HIS A 105 9.10 -15.56 8.36
N ALA A 106 9.40 -14.25 8.25
CA ALA A 106 10.16 -13.52 9.26
C ALA A 106 9.44 -13.48 10.62
N SER A 107 8.14 -13.77 10.63
CA SER A 107 7.31 -13.88 11.82
C SER A 107 6.64 -15.26 11.89
N ALA A 108 6.90 -16.00 12.97
CA ALA A 108 6.32 -17.33 13.22
C ALA A 108 4.78 -17.35 13.29
N TRP A 109 4.14 -16.19 13.53
CA TRP A 109 2.70 -16.05 13.70
C TRP A 109 1.95 -15.58 12.44
N LEU A 110 2.66 -15.18 11.38
CA LEU A 110 2.04 -14.68 10.15
C LEU A 110 2.20 -15.71 9.04
N THR A 111 1.24 -16.63 8.95
CA THR A 111 1.16 -17.56 7.82
C THR A 111 0.85 -16.81 6.52
N TYR A 112 1.07 -17.45 5.37
CA TYR A 112 0.76 -16.85 4.07
C TYR A 112 -0.74 -16.49 3.97
N SER A 113 -1.61 -17.37 4.45
CA SER A 113 -3.06 -17.13 4.46
C SER A 113 -3.44 -15.96 5.37
N ALA A 114 -2.82 -15.87 6.54
CA ALA A 114 -3.00 -14.75 7.46
C ALA A 114 -2.47 -13.43 6.89
N ALA A 115 -1.34 -13.46 6.17
CA ALA A 115 -0.76 -12.31 5.48
C ALA A 115 -1.70 -11.80 4.37
N GLY A 116 -2.29 -12.71 3.57
CA GLY A 116 -3.28 -12.35 2.54
C GLY A 116 -4.50 -11.64 3.13
N LEU A 117 -5.07 -12.19 4.21
CA LEU A 117 -6.21 -11.58 4.91
C LEU A 117 -5.83 -10.22 5.53
N ALA A 118 -4.67 -10.12 6.17
CA ALA A 118 -4.19 -8.86 6.74
C ALA A 118 -3.97 -7.80 5.64
N ALA A 119 -3.38 -8.17 4.51
CA ALA A 119 -3.19 -7.28 3.37
C ALA A 119 -4.53 -6.79 2.79
N ALA A 120 -5.54 -7.67 2.72
CA ALA A 120 -6.89 -7.31 2.30
C ALA A 120 -7.53 -6.29 3.26
N VAL A 121 -7.42 -6.49 4.57
CA VAL A 121 -7.92 -5.55 5.59
C VAL A 121 -7.23 -4.19 5.47
N VAL A 122 -5.90 -4.17 5.37
CA VAL A 122 -5.13 -2.92 5.18
C VAL A 122 -5.58 -2.18 3.91
N THR A 123 -5.78 -2.91 2.82
CA THR A 123 -6.25 -2.35 1.54
C THR A 123 -7.65 -1.75 1.68
N ALA A 124 -8.58 -2.45 2.34
CA ALA A 124 -9.93 -1.96 2.59
C ALA A 124 -9.92 -0.68 3.44
N VAL A 125 -9.15 -0.65 4.53
CA VAL A 125 -8.99 0.53 5.39
C VAL A 125 -8.39 1.70 4.62
N ALA A 126 -7.31 1.49 3.88
CA ALA A 126 -6.69 2.54 3.06
C ALA A 126 -7.67 3.11 2.03
N THR A 127 -8.47 2.25 1.40
CA THR A 127 -9.53 2.64 0.45
C THR A 127 -10.60 3.48 1.13
N LEU A 128 -11.08 3.08 2.32
CA LEU A 128 -12.07 3.84 3.09
C LEU A 128 -11.55 5.21 3.52
N VAL A 129 -10.30 5.29 3.97
CA VAL A 129 -9.64 6.56 4.33
C VAL A 129 -9.52 7.46 3.09
N HIS A 130 -9.11 6.91 1.95
CA HIS A 130 -9.02 7.65 0.68
C HIS A 130 -10.38 8.21 0.25
N ILE A 131 -11.45 7.41 0.33
CA ILE A 131 -12.83 7.85 0.05
C ILE A 131 -13.29 8.92 1.04
N THR A 132 -12.93 8.81 2.31
CA THR A 132 -13.28 9.79 3.34
C THR A 132 -12.67 11.15 3.03
N PHE A 133 -11.41 11.20 2.58
CA PHE A 133 -10.81 12.44 2.11
C PHE A 133 -11.46 12.97 0.84
N ALA A 134 -11.79 12.09 -0.11
CA ALA A 134 -12.51 12.46 -1.33
C ALA A 134 -13.89 13.09 -1.05
N ARG A 135 -14.55 12.70 0.05
CA ARG A 135 -15.87 13.21 0.43
C ARG A 135 -15.83 14.57 1.15
N ARG A 136 -14.67 15.00 1.67
CA ARG A 136 -14.57 16.29 2.37
C ARG A 136 -14.65 17.43 1.36
N ASN A 137 -15.76 18.15 1.39
CA ASN A 137 -15.95 19.37 0.61
C ASN A 137 -15.68 20.61 1.49
N PRO A 138 -14.58 21.35 1.28
CA PRO A 138 -14.30 22.58 2.04
C PRO A 138 -15.32 23.71 1.75
N ASN A 139 -16.13 23.57 0.71
CA ASN A 139 -17.21 24.48 0.34
C ASN A 139 -18.60 23.97 0.74
N ALA A 140 -18.70 23.02 1.68
CA ALA A 140 -19.98 22.51 2.18
C ALA A 140 -20.73 23.56 3.05
N ASP A 141 -20.01 24.37 3.81
CA ASP A 141 -20.55 25.44 4.65
C ASP A 141 -20.08 26.81 4.16
N LEU A 142 -20.80 27.38 3.20
CA LEU A 142 -20.48 28.70 2.66
C LEU A 142 -20.76 29.84 3.65
N VAL A 143 -21.65 29.64 4.62
CA VAL A 143 -22.00 30.67 5.62
C VAL A 143 -20.88 30.77 6.64
N GLY A 144 -20.45 29.65 7.21
CA GLY A 144 -19.29 29.62 8.10
C GLY A 144 -18.01 30.12 7.42
N ASN A 145 -17.81 29.78 6.15
CA ASN A 145 -16.69 30.31 5.39
C ASN A 145 -16.77 31.84 5.16
N ARG A 146 -17.96 32.41 4.93
CA ARG A 146 -18.15 33.87 4.86
C ARG A 146 -17.84 34.54 6.19
N ALA A 147 -18.31 33.97 7.30
CA ALA A 147 -18.02 34.48 8.64
C ALA A 147 -16.51 34.48 8.93
N ARG A 148 -15.81 33.39 8.56
CA ARG A 148 -14.34 33.33 8.62
C ARG A 148 -13.69 34.40 7.74
N ALA A 149 -14.16 34.59 6.51
CA ALA A 149 -13.60 35.58 5.60
C ALA A 149 -13.79 37.02 6.12
N ALA A 150 -14.94 37.31 6.75
CA ALA A 150 -15.21 38.59 7.38
C ALA A 150 -14.24 38.87 8.54
N HIS A 151 -13.95 37.86 9.36
CA HIS A 151 -12.90 37.97 10.38
C HIS A 151 -11.52 38.24 9.77
N GLU A 152 -11.14 37.53 8.69
CA GLU A 152 -9.87 37.73 7.99
C GLU A 152 -9.76 39.12 7.32
N LEU A 153 -10.87 39.68 6.83
CA LEU A 153 -10.95 41.06 6.34
C LEU A 153 -10.73 42.08 7.46
N ASN A 154 -11.44 41.93 8.59
CA ASN A 154 -11.31 42.83 9.74
C ASN A 154 -9.90 42.81 10.33
N ALA A 155 -9.23 41.66 10.29
CA ALA A 155 -7.85 41.50 10.71
C ALA A 155 -6.81 42.02 9.69
N GLY A 156 -7.24 42.50 8.52
CA GLY A 156 -6.35 42.97 7.46
C GLY A 156 -5.53 41.86 6.77
N VAL A 157 -5.84 40.59 7.02
CA VAL A 157 -5.16 39.44 6.40
C VAL A 157 -5.58 39.29 4.93
N VAL A 158 -6.86 39.58 4.65
CA VAL A 158 -7.47 39.57 3.32
C VAL A 158 -7.94 40.97 2.98
N GLN A 159 -7.91 41.33 1.69
CA GLN A 159 -8.44 42.58 1.15
C GLN A 159 -9.27 42.30 -0.09
N ILE A 160 -10.40 42.98 -0.23
CA ILE A 160 -11.18 42.99 -1.48
C ILE A 160 -10.54 44.00 -2.43
N VAL A 161 -10.16 43.55 -3.62
CA VAL A 161 -9.65 44.40 -4.71
C VAL A 161 -10.82 44.86 -5.59
N LYS A 162 -11.73 43.95 -5.90
CA LYS A 162 -12.97 44.21 -6.66
C LYS A 162 -14.08 43.32 -6.15
N SER A 163 -15.19 43.91 -5.73
CA SER A 163 -16.38 43.17 -5.33
C SER A 163 -17.01 42.44 -6.52
N GLY A 164 -17.44 41.19 -6.29
CA GLY A 164 -18.19 40.37 -7.24
C GLY A 164 -19.67 40.29 -6.90
N ASP A 165 -20.40 39.48 -7.67
CA ASP A 165 -21.83 39.22 -7.53
C ASP A 165 -22.07 38.00 -6.63
N ALA A 166 -22.52 38.24 -5.39
CA ALA A 166 -22.79 37.19 -4.42
C ALA A 166 -23.89 36.21 -4.91
N ASP A 167 -24.92 36.72 -5.58
CA ASP A 167 -26.06 35.94 -6.05
C ASP A 167 -25.66 34.97 -7.17
N ARG A 168 -24.64 35.34 -7.96
CA ARG A 168 -24.03 34.45 -8.96
C ARG A 168 -23.43 33.20 -8.33
N ALA A 169 -22.89 33.30 -7.11
CA ALA A 169 -22.33 32.14 -6.43
C ALA A 169 -23.42 31.15 -6.02
N ASP A 170 -24.56 31.62 -5.54
CA ASP A 170 -25.68 30.75 -5.12
C ASP A 170 -26.28 30.00 -6.32
N LYS A 171 -26.29 30.62 -7.51
CA LYS A 171 -26.73 29.99 -8.76
C LYS A 171 -25.78 28.89 -9.29
N ASN A 172 -24.53 28.85 -8.83
CA ASN A 172 -23.51 27.91 -9.33
C ASN A 172 -22.97 27.03 -8.20
N PRO A 173 -23.75 26.14 -7.57
CA PRO A 173 -23.33 25.42 -6.35
C PRO A 173 -21.98 24.69 -6.53
N PRO A 174 -21.21 24.49 -5.44
CA PRO A 174 -19.96 23.75 -5.51
C PRO A 174 -20.19 22.38 -6.15
N ARG A 175 -19.30 21.97 -7.05
CA ARG A 175 -19.38 20.62 -7.63
C ARG A 175 -19.34 19.58 -6.50
N LYS A 176 -20.13 18.52 -6.65
CA LYS A 176 -20.09 17.37 -5.74
C LYS A 176 -18.64 16.85 -5.68
N PRO A 177 -18.11 16.58 -4.48
CA PRO A 177 -16.70 16.24 -4.31
C PRO A 177 -16.36 14.87 -4.93
N PHE A 178 -17.37 14.04 -5.17
CA PHE A 178 -17.22 12.67 -5.68
C PHE A 178 -17.28 12.60 -7.22
N ALA A 179 -16.12 12.67 -7.88
CA ALA A 179 -15.98 12.45 -9.33
C ALA A 179 -15.89 10.96 -9.72
N LYS A 180 -16.05 10.65 -11.03
CA LYS A 180 -15.92 9.29 -11.60
C LYS A 180 -14.59 8.60 -11.26
N GLY A 181 -13.51 9.36 -11.15
CA GLY A 181 -12.20 8.82 -10.74
C GLY A 181 -12.20 8.20 -9.35
N HIS A 182 -13.00 8.73 -8.41
CA HIS A 182 -13.12 8.15 -7.07
C HIS A 182 -13.93 6.86 -7.07
N LEU A 183 -14.96 6.73 -7.93
CA LEU A 183 -15.67 5.46 -8.12
C LEU A 183 -14.73 4.38 -8.67
N LEU A 184 -13.93 4.73 -9.68
CA LEU A 184 -12.94 3.82 -10.23
C LEU A 184 -11.90 3.41 -9.18
N ALA A 185 -11.35 4.37 -8.44
CA ALA A 185 -10.39 4.08 -7.37
C ALA A 185 -10.98 3.20 -6.25
N ALA A 186 -12.22 3.47 -5.83
CA ALA A 186 -12.93 2.66 -4.86
C ALA A 186 -13.17 1.23 -5.37
N GLY A 187 -13.57 1.08 -6.64
CA GLY A 187 -13.77 -0.22 -7.28
C GLY A 187 -12.48 -1.03 -7.37
N LEU A 188 -11.37 -0.40 -7.77
CA LEU A 188 -10.05 -1.04 -7.80
C LEU A 188 -9.55 -1.43 -6.40
N GLY A 189 -9.76 -0.57 -5.40
CA GLY A 189 -9.42 -0.88 -4.01
C GLY A 189 -10.22 -2.05 -3.45
N PHE A 190 -11.52 -2.10 -3.75
CA PHE A 190 -12.38 -3.24 -3.39
C PHE A 190 -11.92 -4.54 -4.07
N LEU A 191 -11.69 -4.50 -5.40
CA LEU A 191 -11.21 -5.66 -6.14
C LEU A 191 -9.87 -6.16 -5.60
N ALA A 192 -8.92 -5.25 -5.31
CA ALA A 192 -7.63 -5.61 -4.72
C ALA A 192 -7.80 -6.31 -3.36
N ALA A 193 -8.68 -5.80 -2.49
CA ALA A 193 -8.96 -6.44 -1.21
C ALA A 193 -9.53 -7.86 -1.39
N VAL A 194 -10.46 -8.06 -2.34
CA VAL A 194 -11.01 -9.39 -2.65
C VAL A 194 -9.93 -10.34 -3.16
N VAL A 195 -9.07 -9.88 -4.08
CA VAL A 195 -7.97 -10.70 -4.63
C VAL A 195 -6.98 -11.09 -3.53
N LEU A 196 -6.63 -10.17 -2.62
CA LEU A 196 -5.74 -10.46 -1.49
C LEU A 196 -6.36 -11.45 -0.49
N ALA A 197 -7.68 -11.38 -0.28
CA ALA A 197 -8.40 -12.32 0.57
C ALA A 197 -8.69 -13.67 -0.11
N ALA A 198 -8.52 -13.77 -1.43
CA ALA A 198 -8.92 -14.95 -2.21
C ALA A 198 -8.32 -16.26 -1.69
N PRO A 199 -7.00 -16.37 -1.37
CA PRO A 199 -6.45 -17.62 -0.86
C PRO A 199 -7.10 -18.11 0.43
N PHE A 200 -7.47 -17.18 1.33
CA PHE A 200 -8.16 -17.51 2.57
C PHE A 200 -9.59 -17.98 2.30
N ILE A 201 -10.31 -17.28 1.39
CA ILE A 201 -11.69 -17.62 1.01
C ILE A 201 -11.73 -18.97 0.30
N THR A 202 -10.84 -19.23 -0.66
CA THR A 202 -10.80 -20.48 -1.42
C THR A 202 -10.44 -21.66 -0.53
N LYS A 203 -9.47 -21.50 0.36
CA LYS A 203 -9.10 -22.52 1.36
C LYS A 203 -10.32 -22.90 2.23
N GLY A 204 -11.03 -21.92 2.76
CA GLY A 204 -12.22 -22.14 3.58
C GLY A 204 -13.37 -22.79 2.81
N ALA A 205 -13.63 -22.33 1.58
CA ALA A 205 -14.71 -22.86 0.74
C ALA A 205 -14.45 -24.30 0.25
N ALA A 206 -13.19 -24.65 -0.01
CA ALA A 206 -12.80 -25.98 -0.45
C ALA A 206 -12.57 -26.97 0.72
N GLY A 207 -12.67 -26.51 1.96
CA GLY A 207 -12.40 -27.34 3.15
C GLY A 207 -10.96 -27.83 3.21
N TRP A 208 -10.00 -27.09 2.64
CA TRP A 208 -8.61 -27.55 2.60
C TRP A 208 -8.01 -27.54 4.01
N PRO A 209 -7.44 -28.67 4.47
CA PRO A 209 -6.81 -28.74 5.78
C PRO A 209 -5.63 -27.78 5.84
N SER A 210 -5.43 -27.16 7.01
CA SER A 210 -4.24 -26.34 7.27
C SER A 210 -3.17 -27.19 7.91
N ASN A 211 -1.99 -27.24 7.28
CA ASN A 211 -0.82 -27.77 7.95
C ASN A 211 -0.34 -26.75 9.00
N SER A 212 0.04 -27.23 10.19
CA SER A 212 0.72 -26.39 11.20
C SER A 212 2.20 -26.15 10.85
N GLY A 213 2.76 -26.95 9.94
CA GLY A 213 4.12 -26.81 9.43
C GLY A 213 4.23 -26.05 8.11
N VAL A 214 5.45 -26.02 7.53
CA VAL A 214 5.73 -25.37 6.24
C VAL A 214 5.84 -26.45 5.13
N PRO A 215 5.11 -26.31 4.00
CA PRO A 215 4.15 -25.25 3.68
C PRO A 215 2.78 -25.46 4.36
N GLU A 216 2.04 -24.35 4.54
CA GLU A 216 0.70 -24.33 5.16
C GLU A 216 -0.34 -25.10 4.33
N VAL A 217 -0.20 -25.09 3.00
CA VAL A 217 -1.09 -25.74 2.04
C VAL A 217 -0.23 -26.40 0.96
N VAL A 218 -0.64 -27.60 0.50
CA VAL A 218 -0.05 -28.32 -0.62
C VAL A 218 -1.16 -28.60 -1.63
N GLY A 219 -1.01 -28.10 -2.85
CA GLY A 219 -1.96 -28.34 -3.94
C GLY A 219 -1.84 -29.75 -4.53
N SER A 220 -2.92 -30.24 -5.14
CA SER A 220 -2.89 -31.51 -5.88
C SER A 220 -1.87 -31.45 -7.02
N GLY A 221 -0.92 -32.38 -7.02
CA GLY A 221 0.16 -32.47 -8.02
C GLY A 221 1.39 -31.61 -7.72
N GLU A 222 1.40 -30.85 -6.62
CA GLU A 222 2.59 -30.11 -6.19
C GLU A 222 3.62 -31.05 -5.57
N GLN A 223 4.90 -30.85 -5.94
CA GLN A 223 6.03 -31.50 -5.28
C GLN A 223 6.64 -30.53 -4.27
N ILE A 224 6.56 -30.87 -2.98
CA ILE A 224 7.15 -30.08 -1.91
C ILE A 224 8.44 -30.72 -1.41
N VAL A 225 9.45 -29.88 -1.17
CA VAL A 225 10.70 -30.29 -0.52
C VAL A 225 10.70 -29.67 0.86
N VAL A 226 10.59 -30.52 1.89
CA VAL A 226 10.69 -30.11 3.30
C VAL A 226 12.12 -30.42 3.76
N TYR A 227 12.77 -29.42 4.36
CA TYR A 227 14.04 -29.59 5.04
C TYR A 227 13.77 -29.82 6.52
N PHE A 228 14.42 -30.81 7.12
CA PHE A 228 14.37 -31.02 8.56
C PHE A 228 15.38 -30.07 9.21
N ASP A 229 14.97 -29.38 10.28
CA ASP A 229 15.85 -28.50 11.04
C ASP A 229 16.98 -29.29 11.73
N ASP A 230 16.69 -30.55 12.08
CA ASP A 230 17.66 -31.47 12.65
C ASP A 230 18.48 -32.18 11.56
N SER A 231 19.80 -32.05 11.64
CA SER A 231 20.74 -32.85 10.85
C SER A 231 21.32 -33.98 11.69
N VAL A 232 21.23 -35.22 11.19
CA VAL A 232 21.94 -36.37 11.80
C VAL A 232 23.28 -36.57 11.10
N ASP A 233 24.35 -36.17 11.76
CA ASP A 233 25.72 -36.46 11.30
C ASP A 233 26.11 -37.89 11.68
N ALA A 234 26.42 -38.72 10.68
CA ALA A 234 26.86 -40.08 10.92
C ALA A 234 28.31 -40.09 11.41
N LEU A 235 28.54 -40.53 12.66
CA LEU A 235 29.91 -40.73 13.16
C LEU A 235 30.61 -41.82 12.33
N LYS A 236 31.56 -41.41 11.48
CA LYS A 236 32.33 -42.29 10.57
C LYS A 236 31.48 -43.20 9.68
N GLY A 237 30.24 -42.80 9.37
CA GLY A 237 29.32 -43.60 8.54
C GLY A 237 28.76 -44.86 9.23
N HIS A 238 28.97 -45.04 10.53
CA HIS A 238 28.48 -46.21 11.27
C HIS A 238 27.00 -46.10 11.67
N TRP A 239 26.44 -44.89 11.71
CA TRP A 239 25.04 -44.65 12.07
C TRP A 239 24.20 -44.41 10.82
N ARG A 240 23.05 -45.10 10.75
CA ARG A 240 22.04 -44.92 9.70
C ARG A 240 20.77 -44.37 10.35
N GLY A 241 20.51 -43.08 10.14
CA GLY A 241 19.20 -42.51 10.43
C GLY A 241 18.23 -42.76 9.28
N GLN A 242 16.96 -43.01 9.60
CA GLN A 242 15.86 -42.97 8.63
C GLN A 242 14.99 -41.77 8.97
N ALA A 243 14.99 -40.75 8.12
CA ALA A 243 14.06 -39.65 8.26
C ALA A 243 12.66 -40.15 7.89
N LYS A 244 11.69 -39.97 8.79
CA LYS A 244 10.28 -40.25 8.54
C LYS A 244 9.55 -38.90 8.53
N ALA A 245 8.95 -38.56 7.40
CA ALA A 245 7.96 -37.50 7.33
C ALA A 245 6.58 -38.16 7.37
N GLU A 246 5.72 -37.68 8.24
CA GLU A 246 4.30 -38.04 8.24
C GLU A 246 3.50 -36.82 7.83
N VAL A 247 2.53 -37.01 6.95
CA VAL A 247 1.56 -35.96 6.64
C VAL A 247 0.54 -35.97 7.76
N ALA A 248 0.40 -34.84 8.44
CA ALA A 248 -0.60 -34.65 9.49
C ALA A 248 -1.99 -34.71 8.85
N ALA A 249 -2.57 -35.92 8.88
CA ALA A 249 -3.95 -36.29 8.54
C ALA A 249 -4.56 -35.70 7.25
N ASP A 250 -4.75 -36.57 6.26
CA ASP A 250 -5.96 -36.51 5.43
C ASP A 250 -6.78 -37.76 5.80
N GLU A 251 -7.90 -37.57 6.50
CA GLU A 251 -8.88 -38.66 6.73
C GLU A 251 -9.75 -38.91 5.48
N GLY A 252 -9.46 -38.25 4.35
CA GLY A 252 -10.12 -38.47 3.08
C GLY A 252 -9.65 -39.76 2.36
N PRO A 253 -10.57 -40.64 1.90
CA PRO A 253 -10.21 -41.81 1.11
C PRO A 253 -9.66 -41.37 -0.27
N GLY A 254 -8.33 -41.47 -0.46
CA GLY A 254 -7.71 -41.36 -1.79
C GLY A 254 -6.41 -40.54 -1.91
N CYS A 255 -5.93 -39.89 -0.85
CA CYS A 255 -4.67 -39.13 -0.91
C CYS A 255 -3.45 -40.06 -0.81
N TRP A 256 -2.79 -40.35 -1.94
CA TRP A 256 -1.54 -41.11 -1.97
C TRP A 256 -0.35 -40.15 -1.94
N VAL A 257 0.28 -40.01 -0.78
CA VAL A 257 1.55 -39.29 -0.66
C VAL A 257 2.69 -40.21 -1.07
N ARG A 258 3.31 -39.94 -2.21
CA ARG A 258 4.60 -40.57 -2.58
C ARG A 258 5.73 -39.75 -2.01
N SER A 259 6.33 -40.22 -0.92
CA SER A 259 7.59 -39.67 -0.43
C SER A 259 8.77 -40.40 -1.10
N SER A 260 9.74 -39.63 -1.58
CA SER A 260 11.01 -40.15 -2.06
C SER A 260 12.14 -39.38 -1.38
N ALA A 261 12.96 -40.06 -0.58
CA ALA A 261 14.10 -39.45 0.07
C ALA A 261 15.26 -39.29 -0.93
N HIS A 262 15.61 -38.07 -1.30
CA HIS A 262 16.75 -37.79 -2.18
C HIS A 262 17.99 -37.45 -1.32
N ARG A 263 19.01 -38.32 -1.31
CA ARG A 263 20.32 -37.98 -0.74
C ARG A 263 21.02 -36.95 -1.63
N ARG A 264 21.13 -35.69 -1.21
CA ARG A 264 22.11 -34.74 -1.77
C ARG A 264 23.45 -34.95 -1.06
N GLY A 265 24.50 -35.21 -1.84
CA GLY A 265 25.89 -35.05 -1.36
C GLY A 265 26.71 -36.31 -1.07
N MET A 266 26.16 -37.53 -1.20
CA MET A 266 27.00 -38.72 -1.09
C MET A 266 27.56 -39.09 -2.47
N LYS A 267 28.83 -38.76 -2.74
CA LYS A 267 29.62 -39.42 -3.79
C LYS A 267 29.72 -40.90 -3.41
N ILE A 268 28.75 -41.70 -3.83
CA ILE A 268 28.84 -43.16 -3.72
C ILE A 268 29.90 -43.58 -4.73
N GLY A 269 31.11 -43.88 -4.25
CA GLY A 269 32.07 -44.69 -5.00
C GLY A 269 31.33 -45.93 -5.48
N GLY A 270 31.37 -46.15 -6.80
CA GLY A 270 30.39 -46.97 -7.52
C GLY A 270 30.08 -48.32 -6.87
N ILE A 271 28.79 -48.56 -6.61
CA ILE A 271 28.25 -49.89 -6.40
C ILE A 271 27.49 -50.25 -7.66
N ARG A 272 28.07 -51.16 -8.46
CA ARG A 272 27.34 -51.85 -9.54
C ARG A 272 26.24 -52.69 -8.88
N SER A 273 24.99 -52.27 -8.99
CA SER A 273 23.86 -53.14 -8.73
C SER A 273 23.67 -54.09 -9.92
N ARG A 274 23.77 -55.40 -9.68
CA ARG A 274 23.27 -56.41 -10.63
C ARG A 274 21.75 -56.29 -10.66
N SER A 275 21.17 -56.07 -11.83
CA SER A 275 19.73 -56.18 -12.03
C SER A 275 19.30 -57.62 -11.77
N ALA A 276 18.45 -57.83 -10.77
CA ALA A 276 17.69 -59.07 -10.67
C ALA A 276 16.69 -59.12 -11.84
N LYS A 277 16.77 -60.17 -12.65
CA LYS A 277 15.80 -60.46 -13.71
C LYS A 277 14.40 -60.58 -13.10
N PRO A 278 13.36 -60.04 -13.74
CA PRO A 278 11.98 -60.26 -13.31
C PRO A 278 11.62 -61.74 -13.47
N GLY A 279 11.17 -62.36 -12.38
CA GLY A 279 10.66 -63.72 -12.36
C GLY A 279 9.38 -63.83 -13.20
N ARG A 280 9.30 -64.89 -14.00
CA ARG A 280 8.10 -65.27 -14.77
C ARG A 280 6.90 -65.49 -13.82
N PRO A 281 5.69 -65.07 -14.20
CA PRO A 281 4.49 -65.37 -13.44
C PRO A 281 4.14 -66.87 -13.53
N ALA A 282 3.82 -67.45 -12.38
CA ALA A 282 3.37 -68.84 -12.25
C ALA A 282 2.00 -69.01 -12.92
N GLY A 283 1.90 -70.04 -13.76
CA GLY A 283 0.70 -70.42 -14.48
C GLY A 283 -0.45 -70.84 -13.55
N ARG A 284 -1.63 -70.28 -13.83
CA ARG A 284 -2.91 -70.61 -13.22
C ARG A 284 -3.41 -71.91 -13.87
N ARG A 285 -3.49 -73.02 -13.10
CA ARG A 285 -4.21 -74.23 -13.52
C ARG A 285 -5.71 -73.97 -13.40
N SER A 286 -6.41 -73.98 -14.52
CA SER A 286 -7.86 -74.19 -14.58
C SER A 286 -8.12 -75.69 -14.73
N GLY A 287 -8.85 -76.28 -13.79
CA GLY A 287 -9.56 -77.53 -14.01
C GLY A 287 -11.00 -77.25 -14.40
N LEU A 288 -11.53 -78.02 -15.36
CA LEU A 288 -12.88 -78.59 -15.38
C LEU A 288 -13.12 -79.32 -16.71
N HIS A 289 -13.75 -80.50 -16.57
CA HIS A 289 -14.21 -81.49 -17.56
C HIS A 289 -13.18 -82.46 -18.13
#